data_AF-A0A8J8B3L4-F1
#
_entry.id   AF-A0A8J8B3L4-F1
#
_cell.length_a   1.000
_cell.length_b   1.000
_cell.length_c   1.000
_cell.angle_alpha   90.00
_cell.angle_beta   90.00
_cell.angle_gamma   90.00
#
_symmetry.space_group_name_H-M   'P 1'
#
loop_
_entity.id
_entity.type
_entity.pdbx_description
1 polymer ?
#
loop_
_entity_poly.entity_id
_entity_poly.type
_entity_poly.pdbx_seq_one_letter_code
_entity_poly.pdbx_strand_id
1 'polypeptide(L)' 'MIEGLIILLLTVLITLGAVVTALWRGPFDKLIGLSIITAGIVPFVVMRGYLDVAIIVALIIPLSTIIILLLLGRPVQ' A
#
# COMPACT_ATOMS: atom_id res chain seq x y z
N MET A 1 23.62 -1.33 11.38
CA MET A 1 23.49 -0.02 10.70
C MET A 1 22.55 -0.09 9.49
N ILE A 2 22.77 -1.02 8.55
CA ILE A 2 21.94 -1.16 7.33
C ILE A 2 20.47 -1.46 7.65
N GLU A 3 20.19 -2.38 8.56
CA GLU A 3 18.82 -2.77 8.92
C GLU A 3 17.99 -1.59 9.47
N GLY A 4 18.59 -0.78 10.34
CA GLY A 4 17.95 0.44 10.86
C GLY A 4 17.67 1.47 9.76
N LEU A 5 18.55 1.59 8.77
CA LEU A 5 18.32 2.45 7.60
C LEU A 5 17.16 1.95 6.75
N ILE A 6 17.07 0.63 6.52
CA ILE A 6 15.94 0.03 5.78
C ILE A 6 14.63 0.32 6.50
N ILE A 7 14.56 0.09 7.81
CA ILE A 7 13.35 0.36 8.61
C ILE A 7 12.97 1.84 8.53
N LEU A 8 13.94 2.75 8.63
CA LEU A 8 13.70 4.19 8.51
C LEU A 8 13.10 4.53 7.13
N LEU A 9 13.70 4.03 6.05
CA LEU A 9 13.21 4.28 4.68
C LEU A 9 11.80 3.72 4.46
N LEU A 10 11.52 2.51 4.96
CA LEU A 10 10.17 1.93 4.89
C LEU A 10 9.17 2.76 5.68
N THR A 11 9.55 3.26 6.86
CA THR A 11 8.69 4.13 7.68
C THR A 11 8.39 5.45 6.97
N VAL A 12 9.39 6.06 6.34
CA VAL A 12 9.22 7.26 5.52
C VAL A 12 8.31 6.98 4.31
N LEU A 13 8.49 5.85 3.65
CA LEU A 13 7.65 5.46 2.50
C LEU A 13 6.18 5.28 2.90
N ILE A 14 5.92 4.59 4.02
CA ILE A 14 4.57 4.36 4.55
C ILE A 14 3.91 5.70 4.91
N THR A 15 4.64 6.56 5.61
CA THR A 15 4.10 7.86 6.05
C THR A 15 3.83 8.79 4.87
N LEU A 16 4.73 8.88 3.90
CA LEU A 16 4.51 9.65 2.67
C LEU A 16 3.31 9.10 1.88
N GLY A 17 3.22 7.78 1.71
CA GLY A 17 2.07 7.14 1.07
C GLY A 17 0.75 7.46 1.77
N ALA A 18 0.73 7.44 3.10
CA ALA A 18 -0.44 7.78 3.91
C ALA A 18 -0.85 9.25 3.74
N VAL A 19 0.12 10.18 3.81
CA VAL A 19 -0.13 11.62 3.62
C VAL A 19 -0.66 11.89 2.22
N VAL A 20 -0.04 11.34 1.18
CA VAL A 20 -0.47 11.52 -0.21
C VAL A 20 -1.89 10.97 -0.42
N THR A 21 -2.17 9.76 0.07
CA THR A 21 -3.51 9.16 0.00
C THR A 21 -4.57 10.02 0.70
N ALA A 22 -4.23 10.63 1.84
CA ALA A 22 -5.15 11.48 2.60
C ALA A 22 -5.45 12.81 1.90
N LEU A 23 -4.46 13.40 1.23
CA LEU A 23 -4.57 14.70 0.57
C LEU A 23 -5.24 14.63 -0.81
N TRP A 24 -5.06 13.53 -1.53
CA TRP A 24 -5.64 13.38 -2.87
C TRP A 24 -7.16 13.26 -2.83
N ARG A 25 -7.84 13.95 -3.77
CA ARG A 25 -9.30 13.92 -3.90
C ARG A 25 -9.76 12.86 -4.88
N GLY A 26 -8.98 12.59 -5.92
CA GLY A 26 -9.28 11.60 -6.94
C GLY A 26 -9.26 10.19 -6.35
N PRO A 27 -10.30 9.37 -6.54
CA PRO A 27 -10.33 8.02 -5.99
C PRO A 27 -9.29 7.10 -6.67
N PHE A 28 -8.99 7.32 -7.96
CA PHE A 28 -7.91 6.63 -8.65
C PHE A 28 -6.54 6.99 -8.08
N ASP A 29 -6.30 8.29 -7.85
CA ASP A 29 -5.04 8.76 -7.26
C ASP A 29 -4.82 8.13 -5.88
N LYS A 30 -5.88 8.06 -5.05
CA LYS A 30 -5.81 7.37 -3.74
C LYS A 30 -5.35 5.92 -3.83
N LEU A 31 -5.68 5.19 -4.91
CA LEU A 31 -5.19 3.82 -5.10
C LEU A 31 -3.69 3.75 -5.36
N ILE A 32 -3.12 4.76 -6.02
CA ILE A 32 -1.66 4.88 -6.20
C ILE A 32 -1.01 5.10 -4.82
N GLY A 33 -1.56 6.01 -4.01
CA GLY A 33 -1.08 6.24 -2.66
C GLY A 33 -1.18 4.98 -1.77
N LEU A 34 -2.26 4.22 -1.89
CA LEU A 34 -2.45 2.95 -1.18
C LEU A 34 -1.40 1.89 -1.60
N SER A 35 -1.04 1.87 -2.87
CA SER A 35 0.02 0.99 -3.40
C SER A 35 1.39 1.34 -2.82
N ILE A 36 1.67 2.63 -2.58
CA ILE A 36 2.92 3.09 -1.92
C ILE A 36 2.95 2.66 -0.45
N ILE A 37 1.84 2.82 0.27
CA ILE A 37 1.73 2.38 1.68
C ILE A 37 2.04 0.89 1.79
N THR A 38 1.41 0.10 0.93
CA THR A 38 1.55 -1.36 0.95
C THR A 38 2.94 -1.83 0.52
N ALA A 39 3.58 -1.13 -0.42
CA ALA A 39 4.98 -1.37 -0.77
C ALA A 39 5.95 -1.19 0.42
N GLY A 40 5.62 -0.31 1.38
CA GLY A 40 6.40 -0.17 2.61
C GLY A 40 6.04 -1.20 3.70
N ILE A 41 4.75 -1.56 3.82
CA ILE A 41 4.27 -2.50 4.84
C ILE A 41 4.75 -3.94 4.55
N VAL A 42 4.68 -4.41 3.30
CA VAL A 42 5.01 -5.81 2.98
C VAL A 42 6.44 -6.19 3.38
N PRO A 43 7.49 -5.42 3.02
CA PRO A 43 8.84 -5.70 3.47
C PRO A 43 8.97 -5.64 4.99
N PHE A 44 8.28 -4.71 5.65
CA PHE A 44 8.29 -4.59 7.11
C PHE A 44 7.73 -5.85 7.79
N VAL A 45 6.64 -6.41 7.26
CA VAL A 45 6.03 -7.66 7.74
C VAL A 45 6.98 -8.84 7.53
N VAL A 46 7.64 -8.92 6.37
CA VAL A 46 8.65 -9.96 6.06
C VAL A 46 9.83 -9.88 7.02
N MET A 47 10.35 -8.68 7.30
CA MET A 47 11.46 -8.48 8.25
C MET A 47 11.12 -8.92 9.68
N ARG A 48 9.83 -8.96 10.05
CA ARG A 48 9.36 -9.45 11.35
C ARG A 48 9.12 -10.96 11.40
N GLY A 49 9.30 -11.67 10.28
CA GLY A 49 9.13 -13.12 10.19
C GLY A 49 7.70 -13.59 9.90
N TYR A 50 6.78 -12.68 9.59
CA TYR A 50 5.36 -13.00 9.31
C TYR A 50 5.13 -13.24 7.82
N LEU A 51 5.77 -14.27 7.26
CA LEU A 51 5.73 -14.54 5.82
C LEU A 51 4.32 -14.91 5.31
N ASP A 52 3.56 -15.62 6.12
CA ASP A 52 2.16 -15.97 5.90
C ASP A 52 1.29 -14.72 5.70
N VAL A 53 1.43 -13.73 6.59
CA VAL A 53 0.73 -12.44 6.49
C VAL A 53 1.18 -11.70 5.23
N ALA A 54 2.48 -11.68 4.94
CA ALA A 54 3.01 -11.01 3.75
C ALA A 54 2.43 -11.59 2.45
N ILE A 55 2.32 -12.92 2.34
CA ILE A 55 1.74 -13.61 1.18
C ILE A 55 0.27 -13.24 1.02
N ILE A 56 -0.50 -13.29 2.11
CA ILE A 56 -1.92 -12.95 2.08
C ILE A 56 -2.11 -11.49 1.66
N VAL A 57 -1.35 -10.56 2.24
CA VAL A 57 -1.41 -9.13 1.91
C VAL A 57 -1.03 -8.91 0.45
N ALA A 58 0.02 -9.57 -0.07
CA ALA A 58 0.45 -9.46 -1.46
C ALA A 58 -0.61 -9.93 -2.46
N LEU A 59 -1.51 -10.85 -2.08
CA LEU A 59 -2.66 -11.25 -2.90
C LEU A 59 -3.86 -10.31 -2.75
N ILE A 60 -4.15 -9.86 -1.52
CA ILE A 60 -5.29 -8.98 -1.24
C ILE A 60 -5.15 -7.64 -1.95
N ILE A 61 -3.95 -7.05 -1.97
CA ILE A 61 -3.72 -5.72 -2.56
C ILE A 61 -4.17 -5.68 -4.04
N PRO A 62 -3.62 -6.49 -4.96
CA PRO A 62 -4.02 -6.43 -6.37
C PRO A 62 -5.50 -6.81 -6.57
N LEU A 63 -6.04 -7.78 -5.81
CA LEU A 63 -7.46 -8.13 -5.89
C LEU A 63 -8.36 -6.95 -5.48
N SER A 64 -8.02 -6.27 -4.39
CA SER A 64 -8.75 -5.09 -3.92
C SER A 64 -8.66 -3.94 -4.93
N THR A 65 -7.49 -3.70 -5.52
CA THR A 65 -7.29 -2.70 -6.56
C THR A 65 -8.16 -2.98 -7.78
N ILE A 66 -8.20 -4.23 -8.28
CA ILE A 66 -9.07 -4.62 -9.40
C ILE A 66 -10.54 -4.32 -9.07
N ILE A 67 -11.02 -4.74 -7.89
CA ILE A 67 -12.40 -4.51 -7.46
C ILE A 67 -12.71 -3.01 -7.39
N ILE A 68 -11.83 -2.20 -6.78
CA ILE A 68 -12.06 -0.76 -6.64
C ILE A 68 -12.03 -0.08 -8.01
N LEU A 69 -11.11 -0.44 -8.90
CA LEU A 69 -11.07 0.09 -10.26
C LEU A 69 -12.34 -0.25 -11.05
N LEU A 70 -12.86 -1.47 -10.92
CA LEU A 70 -14.13 -1.87 -11.53
C LEU A 70 -15.31 -1.06 -10.98
N LEU A 71 -15.31 -0.72 -9.69
CA LEU A 71 -16.34 0.14 -9.09
C LEU A 71 -16.22 1.59 -9.55
N LEU A 72 -15.00 2.13 -9.66
CA LEU A 72 -14.75 3.48 -10.13
C LEU A 72 -15.05 3.68 -11.62
N GLY A 73 -14.88 2.63 -12.43
CA GLY A 73 -15.20 2.66 -13.85
C GLY A 73 -16.69 2.57 -14.18
N ARG A 74 -17.57 2.39 -13.18
CA ARG A 74 -19.02 2.37 -13.40
C ARG A 74 -19.58 3.78 -13.40
N PRO A 75 -20.32 4.19 -14.44
CA PRO A 75 -21.08 5.44 -14.39
C PRO A 75 -22.11 5.31 -13.26
N VAL A 76 -22.16 6.32 -12.39
CA VAL A 76 -23.25 6.47 -11.42
C VAL A 76 -24.51 6.75 -12.23
N GLN A 77 -25.34 5.72 -12.43
CA GLN A 77 -26.67 5.84 -13.02
C GLN A 77 -27.64 6.44 -12.01
#